data_AF-A0A8X6I9W8-F1
#
_entry.id   AF-A0A8X6I9W8-F1
#
_cell.length_a   1.000
_cell.length_b   1.000
_cell.length_c   1.000
_cell.angle_alpha   90.00
_cell.angle_beta   90.00
_cell.angle_gamma   90.00
#
_symmetry.space_group_name_H-M   'P 1'
#
loop_
_entity.id
_entity.type
_entity.pdbx_description
1 polymer ?
#
loop_
_entity_poly.entity_id
_entity_poly.type
_entity_poly.pdbx_seq_one_letter_code
_entity_poly.pdbx_strand_id
1 'polypeptide(L)' 'MIRFTELLVKDVHVKVLHSGVADTLIQVREKYWVPKGRQIIKSIVRKCFVCKKFNFHSGTQIMAALPRDRIEQSPPFL' A
#
# COMPACT_ATOMS: atom_id res chain seq x y z
N MET A 1 25.27 11.92 2.92
CA MET A 1 24.16 12.25 3.85
C MET A 1 22.83 11.61 3.46
N ILE A 2 22.38 11.68 2.19
CA ILE A 2 21.07 11.17 1.74
C ILE A 2 20.87 9.66 2.01
N ARG A 3 21.88 8.82 1.74
CA ARG A 3 21.80 7.36 1.92
C ARG A 3 21.56 6.92 3.37
N PHE A 4 22.11 7.65 4.35
CA PHE A 4 21.87 7.35 5.77
C PHE A 4 20.40 7.59 6.14
N THR A 5 19.87 8.75 5.76
CA THR A 5 18.46 9.11 6.02
C THR A 5 17.51 8.11 5.40
N GLU A 6 17.79 7.62 4.18
CA GLU A 6 16.97 6.60 3.53
C GLU A 6 16.96 5.27 4.29
N LEU A 7 18.12 4.81 4.75
CA LEU A 7 18.23 3.58 5.53
C LEU A 7 17.54 3.72 6.89
N LEU A 8 17.74 4.84 7.58
CA LEU A 8 17.06 5.17 8.83
C LEU A 8 15.54 5.13 8.66
N VAL A 9 15.01 5.81 7.64
CA VAL A 9 13.56 5.85 7.39
C VAL A 9 13.03 4.47 7.05
N LYS A 10 13.75 3.65 6.27
CA LYS A 10 13.33 2.26 5.97
C LYS A 10 13.26 1.41 7.24
N ASP A 11 14.27 1.49 8.10
CA ASP A 11 14.32 0.77 9.38
C ASP A 11 13.16 1.19 10.30
N VAL A 12 12.97 2.49 10.50
CA VAL A 12 11.85 3.02 11.31
C VAL A 12 10.50 2.63 10.71
N HIS A 13 10.35 2.71 9.38
CA HIS A 13 9.12 2.33 8.69
C HIS A 13 8.73 0.85 8.91
N VAL A 14 9.73 -0.04 8.99
CA VAL A 14 9.51 -1.46 9.34
C VAL A 14 9.20 -1.62 10.83
N LYS A 15 9.89 -0.88 11.73
CA LYS A 15 9.64 -0.91 13.18
C LYS A 15 8.23 -0.46 13.56
N VAL A 16 7.67 0.51 12.83
CA VAL A 16 6.26 0.95 12.99
C VAL A 16 5.27 0.07 12.21
N LEU A 17 5.69 -1.13 11.80
CA LEU A 17 4.84 -2.12 11.13
C LEU A 17 4.11 -1.56 9.91
N HIS A 18 4.79 -0.74 9.10
CA HIS A 18 4.23 -0.14 7.90
C HIS A 18 3.02 0.79 8.12
N SER A 19 2.82 1.35 9.32
CA SER A 19 1.69 2.23 9.69
C SER A 19 1.59 3.55 8.88
N GLY A 20 2.56 3.82 8.01
CA GLY A 20 2.48 4.89 7.01
C GLY A 20 3.34 6.10 7.37
N VAL A 21 3.07 7.22 6.68
CA VAL A 21 3.98 8.38 6.69
C VAL A 21 3.97 9.14 8.02
N ALA A 22 2.80 9.26 8.66
CA ALA A 22 2.66 10.03 9.90
C ALA A 22 3.43 9.37 11.05
N ASP A 23 3.20 8.09 11.29
CA ASP A 23 3.84 7.35 12.39
C ASP A 23 5.34 7.21 12.17
N THR A 24 5.76 6.93 10.92
CA THR A 24 7.19 6.91 10.58
C THR A 24 7.84 8.27 10.84
N LEU A 25 7.14 9.39 10.56
CA LEU A 25 7.67 10.73 10.81
C LEU A 25 7.75 11.05 12.31
N ILE A 26 6.75 10.64 13.10
CA ILE A 26 6.76 10.82 14.56
C ILE A 26 7.96 10.07 15.14
N GLN A 27 8.12 8.79 14.80
CA GLN A 27 9.21 7.96 15.31
C GLN A 27 10.61 8.43 14.86
N VAL A 28 10.77 8.91 13.63
CA VAL A 28 12.05 9.50 13.21
C VAL A 28 12.37 10.76 14.03
N ARG A 29 11.36 11.58 14.32
CA ARG A 29 11.53 12.84 15.06
C ARG A 29 11.85 12.69 16.54
N GLU A 30 11.61 11.52 17.12
CA GLU A 30 12.01 11.25 18.52
C GLU A 30 13.54 11.37 18.72
N LYS A 31 14.33 11.10 17.66
CA LYS A 31 15.79 11.04 17.76
C LYS A 31 16.53 11.88 16.71
N TYR A 32 15.88 12.24 15.60
CA TYR A 32 16.55 12.88 14.47
C TYR A 32 15.76 14.04 13.90
N TRP A 33 16.45 15.15 13.64
CA TRP A 33 15.91 16.28 12.89
C TRP A 33 16.30 16.18 11.41
N VAL A 34 15.38 15.73 10.56
CA VAL A 34 15.61 15.56 9.12
C VAL A 34 14.95 16.71 8.35
N PRO A 35 15.72 17.58 7.66
CA PRO A 35 15.16 18.61 6.79
C PRO A 35 14.26 18.00 5.71
N LYS A 36 13.09 18.59 5.48
CA LYS A 36 12.07 18.07 4.53
C LYS A 36 11.72 16.58 4.78
N GLY A 37 11.88 16.09 6.03
CA GLY A 37 11.74 14.67 6.37
C GLY A 37 10.43 14.04 5.91
N ARG A 38 9.29 14.76 6.01
CA ARG A 38 7.98 14.27 5.54
C ARG A 38 7.99 13.93 4.03
N GLN A 39 8.68 14.72 3.21
CA GLN A 39 8.75 14.50 1.76
C GLN A 39 9.59 13.27 1.43
N ILE A 40 10.72 13.09 2.12
CA ILE A 40 11.58 11.91 1.98
C ILE A 40 10.85 10.64 2.42
N ILE A 41 10.22 10.67 3.60
CA ILE A 41 9.44 9.55 4.13
C ILE A 41 8.31 9.18 3.18
N LYS A 42 7.55 10.17 2.68
CA LYS A 42 6.49 9.92 1.70
C LYS A 42 7.01 9.24 0.44
N SER A 43 8.18 9.64 -0.07
CA SER A 43 8.82 9.00 -1.23
C SER A 43 9.19 7.54 -0.94
N ILE A 44 9.77 7.26 0.23
CA ILE A 44 10.19 5.90 0.63
C ILE A 44 8.98 4.98 0.86
N VAL A 45 7.99 5.44 1.64
CA VAL A 45 6.76 4.66 1.91
C VAL A 45 6.01 4.35 0.62
N ARG A 46 5.92 5.30 -0.32
CA ARG A 46 5.30 5.06 -1.64
C ARG A 46 6.03 4.00 -2.48
N LYS A 47 7.33 3.80 -2.26
CA LYS A 47 8.14 2.79 -2.94
C LYS A 47 8.14 1.44 -2.21
N CYS A 48 7.65 1.38 -0.97
CA CYS A 48 7.60 0.16 -0.17
C CYS A 48 6.66 -0.87 -0.81
N PHE A 49 7.18 -2.05 -1.14
CA PHE A 49 6.41 -3.14 -1.75
C PHE A 49 5.29 -3.63 -0.83
N VAL A 50 5.56 -3.77 0.46
CA VAL A 50 4.58 -4.20 1.47
C VAL A 50 3.40 -3.22 1.48
N CYS A 51 3.66 -1.93 1.65
CA CYS A 51 2.62 -0.90 1.60
C CYS A 51 1.88 -0.89 0.27
N LYS A 52 2.57 -1.04 -0.87
CA LYS A 52 1.92 -1.12 -2.18
C LYS A 52 0.97 -2.31 -2.27
N LYS A 53 1.37 -3.48 -1.78
CA LYS A 53 0.57 -4.71 -1.79
C LYS A 53 -0.69 -4.56 -0.94
N PHE A 54 -0.56 -4.03 0.27
CA PHE A 54 -1.70 -3.87 1.19
C PHE A 54 -2.64 -2.71 0.84
N ASN A 55 -2.11 -1.65 0.21
CA ASN A 55 -2.93 -0.54 -0.29
C ASN A 55 -3.36 -0.73 -1.76
N PHE A 56 -3.09 -1.90 -2.35
CA PHE A 56 -3.55 -2.18 -3.70
C PHE A 56 -5.07 -2.35 -3.69
N HIS A 57 -5.75 -1.71 -4.62
CA HIS A 57 -7.20 -1.88 -4.78
C HIS A 57 -7.47 -3.28 -5.33
N SER A 58 -8.53 -3.92 -4.86
CA SER A 58 -8.99 -5.17 -5.48
C SER A 58 -9.19 -4.95 -6.98
N GLY A 59 -8.60 -5.81 -7.79
CA GLY A 59 -8.85 -5.80 -9.22
C GLY A 59 -10.35 -6.02 -9.49
N THR A 60 -10.87 -5.42 -10.55
CA THR A 60 -12.21 -5.75 -11.02
C THR A 60 -12.16 -7.08 -11.76
N GLN A 61 -13.08 -7.98 -11.43
CA GLN A 61 -13.24 -9.21 -12.21
C GLN A 61 -13.79 -8.84 -13.59
N ILE A 62 -13.03 -9.16 -14.64
CA ILE A 62 -13.53 -9.08 -16.01
C ILE A 62 -14.29 -10.38 -16.29
N MET A 63 -15.62 -10.29 -16.41
CA MET A 63 -16.47 -11.42 -16.78
C MET A 63 -16.88 -11.32 -18.24
N ALA A 64 -16.85 -12.46 -18.95
CA ALA A 64 -17.51 -12.56 -20.24
C ALA A 64 -19.04 -12.46 -20.08
N ALA A 65 -19.74 -12.10 -21.15
CA ALA A 65 -21.21 -12.17 -21.16
C ALA A 65 -21.68 -13.59 -20.82
N LEU A 66 -22.70 -13.69 -19.97
CA LEU A 66 -23.29 -14.98 -19.62
C LEU A 66 -23.95 -15.61 -20.87
N PRO A 67 -23.86 -16.94 -21.06
CA PRO A 67 -24.61 -17.64 -22.10
C PRO A 67 -26.12 -17.43 -21.93
N ARG A 68 -26.89 -17.44 -23.03
CA ARG A 68 -28.34 -17.23 -22.99
C ARG A 68 -29.07 -18.20 -22.05
N ASP A 69 -28.69 -19.47 -22.07
CA ASP A 69 -29.24 -20.52 -21.19
C ASP A 69 -29.10 -20.23 -19.69
N ARG A 70 -28.19 -19.32 -19.29
CA ARG A 70 -27.97 -18.90 -17.90
C ARG A 70 -28.82 -17.69 -17.48
N ILE A 71 -29.48 -17.03 -18.43
CA ILE A 71 -30.23 -15.79 -18.23
C ILE A 71 -31.70 -15.99 -18.62
N GLU A 72 -31.97 -16.89 -19.57
CA GLU A 72 -33.32 -17.26 -19.99
C GLU A 72 -34.00 -18.14 -18.93
N GLN A 73 -35.25 -17.82 -18.62
CA GLN A 73 -36.05 -18.61 -17.68
C GLN A 73 -36.38 -19.96 -18.30
N SER A 74 -36.05 -21.04 -17.60
CA SER A 74 -36.40 -22.40 -17.96
C SER A 74 -36.95 -23.15 -16.74
N PRO A 75 -37.87 -24.12 -16.94
CA PRO A 75 -38.35 -24.97 -15.86
C PRO A 75 -37.21 -25.84 -15.31
N PRO A 76 -37.18 -26.13 -13.99
CA PRO A 76 -36.08 -26.84 -13.35
C PRO A 76 -35.94 -28.30 -13.80
N PHE A 77 -37.03 -28.93 -14.26
CA PHE A 77 -37.07 -30.28 -14.80
C PHE A 77 -38.10 -30.34 -15.93
N LEU A 78 -37.98 -31.38 -16.79
CA LEU A 78 -39.00 -31.74 -17.78
C LEU A 78 -40.26 -32.29 -17.11
#